data_AF-A0A3M1QV18-F1
#
_entry.id   AF-A0A3M1QV18-F1
#
_cell.length_a   1.000
_cell.length_b   1.000
_cell.length_c   1.000
_cell.angle_alpha   90.00
_cell.angle_beta   90.00
_cell.angle_gamma   90.00
#
_symmetry.space_group_name_H-M   'P 1'
#
loop_
_entity.id
_entity.type
_entity.pdbx_description
1 polymer ?
#
loop_
_entity_poly.entity_id
_entity_poly.type
_entity_poly.pdbx_seq_one_letter_code
_entity_poly.pdbx_strand_id
1 'polypeptide(L)'
;MSERTKIQCWRILLFIGFVGFWEISTRIHWFRTVIPFLDPFFISRPSEIVQRFFFLMSDQVQVTLLDRTLVTLQNTFLGFLVGVSSGFVVGLLLGRNAMAAKIFEPYIIALNTLPRIALVPLVTMLFGLGWESKVIMAWL
;
A
#
# COMPACT_ATOMS: atom_id res chain seq x y z
N MET A 1 -13.79 17.93 -36.51
CA MET A 1 -13.50 17.37 -35.17
C MET A 1 -12.34 18.17 -34.60
N SER A 2 -12.49 18.82 -33.43
CA SER A 2 -11.39 19.58 -32.81
C SER A 2 -10.22 18.65 -32.49
N GLU A 3 -8.98 19.15 -32.56
CA GLU A 3 -7.78 18.38 -32.21
C GLU A 3 -7.88 17.75 -30.81
N ARG A 4 -8.53 18.45 -29.87
CA ARG A 4 -8.79 17.95 -28.52
C ARG A 4 -9.66 16.68 -28.52
N THR A 5 -10.71 16.66 -29.33
CA THR A 5 -11.60 15.49 -29.47
C THR A 5 -10.86 14.31 -30.10
N LYS A 6 -10.00 14.56 -31.10
CA LYS A 6 -9.17 13.52 -31.74
C LYS A 6 -8.20 12.89 -30.73
N ILE A 7 -7.56 13.70 -29.89
CA ILE A 7 -6.65 13.23 -28.83
C ILE A 7 -7.42 12.40 -27.79
N GLN A 8 -8.61 12.85 -27.37
CA GLN A 8 -9.44 12.10 -26.42
C GLN A 8 -9.86 10.73 -26.97
N CYS A 9 -10.26 10.66 -28.24
CA CYS A 9 -10.59 9.38 -28.89
C CYS A 9 -9.40 8.42 -28.89
N TRP A 10 -8.20 8.90 -29.25
CA TRP A 10 -6.99 8.07 -29.22
C TRP A 10 -6.65 7.58 -27.81
N ARG A 11 -6.80 8.43 -26.79
CA ARG A 11 -6.57 8.03 -25.38
C ARG A 11 -7.52 6.92 -24.94
N ILE A 12 -8.82 7.07 -25.24
CA ILE A 12 -9.83 6.06 -24.92
C ILE A 12 -9.54 4.76 -25.67
N LEU A 13 -9.21 4.84 -26.96
CA LEU A 13 -8.87 3.67 -27.78
C LEU A 13 -7.65 2.93 -27.23
N LEU A 14 -6.58 3.65 -26.91
CA LEU A 14 -5.37 3.06 -26.33
C LEU A 14 -5.66 2.40 -24.97
N PHE A 15 -6.45 3.05 -24.13
CA PHE A 15 -6.85 2.49 -22.84
C PHE A 15 -7.67 1.20 -22.99
N ILE A 16 -8.71 1.22 -23.83
CA ILE A 16 -9.54 0.04 -24.12
C ILE A 16 -8.68 -1.07 -24.75
N GLY A 17 -7.78 -0.72 -25.67
CA GLY A 17 -6.86 -1.67 -26.29
C GLY A 17 -5.93 -2.33 -25.27
N PHE A 18 -5.39 -1.55 -24.32
CA PHE A 18 -4.55 -2.05 -23.24
C PHE A 18 -5.33 -2.99 -22.30
N VAL A 19 -6.50 -2.57 -21.80
CA VAL A 19 -7.32 -3.39 -20.89
C VAL A 19 -7.83 -4.65 -21.59
N GLY A 20 -8.26 -4.53 -22.84
CA GLY A 20 -8.69 -5.65 -23.67
C GLY A 20 -7.55 -6.64 -23.90
N PHE A 21 -6.35 -6.16 -24.23
CA PHE A 21 -5.15 -6.99 -24.36
C PHE A 21 -4.83 -7.71 -23.05
N TRP A 22 -4.91 -7.04 -21.90
CA TRP A 22 -4.68 -7.67 -20.58
C TRP A 22 -5.71 -8.75 -20.25
N GLU A 23 -7.01 -8.48 -20.46
CA GLU A 23 -8.08 -9.46 -20.26
C GLU A 23 -7.90 -10.68 -21.18
N ILE A 24 -7.55 -10.47 -22.45
CA ILE A 24 -7.33 -11.55 -23.42
C ILE A 24 -6.09 -12.38 -23.04
N SER A 25 -4.98 -11.71 -22.71
CA SER A 25 -3.71 -12.35 -22.36
C SER A 25 -3.84 -13.25 -21.13
N THR A 26 -4.64 -12.83 -20.15
CA THR A 26 -4.93 -13.62 -18.93
C THR A 26 -6.04 -14.65 -19.14
N ARG A 27 -6.81 -14.60 -20.24
CA ARG A 27 -7.88 -15.55 -20.55
C ARG A 27 -7.41 -16.73 -21.42
N ILE A 28 -6.55 -16.48 -22.40
CA ILE A 28 -6.09 -17.49 -23.36
C ILE A 28 -5.01 -18.38 -22.74
N HIS A 29 -5.20 -19.70 -22.81
CA HIS A 29 -4.28 -20.69 -22.23
C HIS A 29 -2.88 -20.66 -22.84
N TRP A 30 -2.77 -20.40 -24.15
CA TRP A 30 -1.48 -20.26 -24.84
C TRP A 30 -0.59 -19.18 -24.22
N PHE A 31 -1.14 -17.99 -23.94
CA PHE A 31 -0.39 -16.90 -23.32
C PHE A 31 0.10 -17.24 -21.91
N ARG A 32 -0.71 -17.95 -21.11
CA ARG A 32 -0.30 -18.44 -19.77
C ARG A 32 0.84 -19.44 -19.83
N THR A 33 0.89 -20.25 -20.89
CA THR A 33 1.94 -21.27 -21.06
C THR A 33 3.27 -20.62 -21.47
N VAL A 34 3.22 -19.61 -22.35
CA VAL A 34 4.41 -18.89 -22.82
C VAL A 34 4.93 -17.92 -21.75
N ILE A 35 4.04 -17.29 -20.99
CA ILE A 35 4.37 -16.34 -19.93
C ILE A 35 3.67 -16.79 -18.63
N PRO A 36 4.34 -17.60 -17.78
CA PRO A 36 3.75 -18.14 -16.56
C PRO A 36 3.23 -17.07 -15.58
N PHE A 37 3.79 -15.85 -15.60
CA PHE A 37 3.31 -14.73 -14.80
C PHE A 37 1.89 -14.25 -15.17
N LEU A 38 1.38 -14.60 -16.35
CA LEU A 38 -0.01 -14.32 -16.76
C LEU A 38 -1.02 -15.33 -16.19
N ASP A 39 -0.56 -16.28 -15.36
CA ASP A 39 -1.47 -17.13 -14.61
C ASP A 39 -2.37 -16.27 -13.68
N PRO A 40 -3.68 -16.52 -13.63
CA PRO A 40 -4.61 -15.82 -12.73
C PRO A 40 -4.20 -15.80 -11.26
N PHE A 41 -3.36 -16.74 -10.83
CA PHE A 41 -2.76 -16.76 -9.50
C PHE A 41 -1.86 -15.54 -9.24
N PHE A 42 -1.08 -15.09 -10.24
CA PHE A 42 -0.18 -13.95 -10.10
C PHE A 42 -0.81 -12.64 -10.59
N ILE A 43 -1.56 -12.69 -11.68
CA ILE A 43 -2.18 -11.51 -12.30
C ILE A 43 -3.67 -11.80 -12.52
N SER A 44 -4.51 -11.17 -11.68
CA SER A 44 -5.96 -11.27 -11.81
C SER A 44 -6.46 -10.58 -13.08
N ARG A 45 -7.60 -11.06 -13.61
CA ARG A 45 -8.22 -10.48 -14.82
C ARG A 45 -8.90 -9.14 -14.49
N PRO A 46 -8.87 -8.14 -15.40
CA PRO A 46 -9.59 -6.88 -15.21
C PRO A 46 -11.06 -7.07 -14.83
N SER A 47 -11.76 -7.99 -15.51
CA SER A 47 -13.17 -8.29 -15.21
C SER A 47 -13.39 -8.85 -13.80
N GLU A 48 -12.52 -9.75 -13.34
CA GLU A 48 -12.57 -10.33 -12.00
C GLU A 48 -12.26 -9.29 -10.92
N ILE A 49 -11.32 -8.37 -11.18
CA ILE A 49 -11.01 -7.26 -10.26
C ILE A 49 -12.24 -6.40 -10.04
N VAL A 50 -12.94 -6.01 -11.12
CA VAL A 50 -14.15 -5.19 -11.04
C VAL A 50 -15.27 -5.92 -10.31
N GLN A 51 -15.52 -7.20 -10.64
CA GLN A 51 -16.52 -8.01 -9.95
C GLN A 51 -16.21 -8.14 -8.45
N ARG A 52 -14.93 -8.41 -8.11
CA ARG A 52 -14.50 -8.55 -6.73
C ARG A 52 -14.61 -7.23 -5.96
N PHE A 53 -14.31 -6.10 -6.61
CA PHE A 53 -14.48 -4.78 -6.02
C PHE A 53 -15.93 -4.53 -5.61
N PHE A 54 -16.88 -4.71 -6.53
CA PHE A 54 -18.31 -4.52 -6.23
C PHE A 54 -18.84 -5.53 -5.21
N PHE A 55 -18.38 -6.78 -5.28
CA PHE A 55 -18.71 -7.80 -4.28
C PHE A 55 -18.26 -7.38 -2.87
N LEU A 56 -17.02 -6.90 -2.73
CA LEU A 56 -16.49 -6.48 -1.43
C LEU A 56 -17.04 -5.11 -0.96
N MET A 57 -17.62 -4.30 -1.86
CA MET A 57 -18.39 -3.10 -1.52
C MET A 57 -19.84 -3.40 -1.12
N SER A 58 -20.34 -4.60 -1.40
CA SER A 58 -21.73 -4.97 -1.12
C SER A 58 -21.93 -5.43 0.34
N ASP A 59 -23.15 -5.31 0.84
CA ASP A 59 -23.55 -5.81 2.17
C ASP A 59 -23.61 -7.34 2.26
N GLN A 60 -23.23 -8.06 1.19
CA GLN A 60 -23.16 -9.53 1.19
C GLN A 60 -21.96 -10.05 1.99
N VAL A 61 -20.98 -9.20 2.30
CA VAL A 61 -19.75 -9.56 3.00
C VAL A 61 -19.81 -9.04 4.43
N GLN A 62 -19.36 -9.86 5.39
CA GLN A 62 -19.32 -9.48 6.82
C GLN A 62 -18.48 -8.24 7.11
N VAL A 63 -17.43 -8.02 6.32
CA VAL A 63 -16.51 -6.89 6.46
C VAL A 63 -16.26 -6.32 5.06
N THR A 64 -16.85 -5.16 4.80
CA THR A 64 -16.80 -4.48 3.51
C THR A 64 -15.42 -3.87 3.24
N LEU A 65 -15.16 -3.43 2.00
CA LEU A 65 -13.96 -2.65 1.68
C LEU A 65 -13.89 -1.35 2.48
N LEU A 66 -15.03 -0.71 2.72
CA LEU A 66 -15.07 0.52 3.52
C LEU A 66 -14.66 0.23 4.96
N ASP A 67 -15.15 -0.85 5.58
CA ASP A 67 -14.75 -1.22 6.93
C ASP A 67 -13.24 -1.46 7.04
N ARG A 68 -12.66 -2.20 6.07
CA ARG A 68 -11.20 -2.45 6.01
C ARG A 68 -10.41 -1.17 5.84
N THR A 69 -10.92 -0.25 5.01
CA THR A 69 -10.30 1.05 4.76
C THR A 69 -10.34 1.90 6.03
N LEU A 70 -11.47 1.95 6.72
CA LEU A 70 -11.64 2.69 7.97
C LEU A 70 -10.72 2.17 9.07
N VAL A 71 -10.63 0.85 9.26
CA VAL A 71 -9.68 0.25 10.22
C VAL A 71 -8.24 0.59 9.85
N THR A 72 -7.89 0.59 8.57
CA THR A 72 -6.54 0.97 8.12
C THR A 72 -6.26 2.44 8.42
N LEU A 73 -7.19 3.33 8.08
CA LEU A 73 -7.11 4.76 8.41
C LEU A 73 -6.98 5.00 9.91
N GLN A 74 -7.76 4.31 10.73
CA GLN A 74 -7.68 4.40 12.19
C GLN A 74 -6.30 3.99 12.71
N ASN A 75 -5.79 2.83 12.27
CA ASN A 75 -4.47 2.36 12.68
C ASN A 75 -3.35 3.31 12.23
N THR A 76 -3.43 3.80 10.99
CA THR A 76 -2.48 4.78 10.45
C THR A 76 -2.53 6.10 11.21
N PHE A 77 -3.73 6.59 11.54
CA PHE A 77 -3.90 7.84 12.26
C PHE A 77 -3.40 7.75 13.70
N LEU A 78 -3.67 6.64 14.39
CA LEU A 78 -3.10 6.38 15.72
C LEU A 78 -1.57 6.30 15.67
N GLY A 79 -1.01 5.55 14.72
CA GLY A 79 0.44 5.47 14.54
C GLY A 79 1.07 6.83 14.22
N PHE A 80 0.41 7.63 13.38
CA PHE A 80 0.82 9.00 13.07
C PHE A 80 0.81 9.90 14.30
N LEU A 81 -0.26 9.90 15.10
CA LEU A 81 -0.35 10.72 16.32
C LEU A 81 0.74 10.36 17.32
N VAL A 82 0.97 9.06 17.55
CA VAL A 82 2.03 8.60 18.42
C VAL A 82 3.40 8.97 17.84
N GLY A 83 3.60 8.81 16.52
CA GLY A 83 4.86 9.08 15.85
C GLY A 83 5.25 10.55 15.89
N VAL A 84 4.31 11.43 15.54
CA VAL A 84 4.51 12.88 15.60
C VAL A 84 4.75 13.34 17.03
N SER A 85 3.95 12.88 18.00
CA SER A 85 4.13 13.28 19.39
C SER A 85 5.46 12.80 19.97
N SER A 86 5.81 11.52 19.79
CA SER A 86 7.10 10.98 20.27
C SER A 86 8.29 11.62 19.55
N GLY A 87 8.20 11.78 18.24
CA GLY A 87 9.27 12.37 17.42
C GLY A 87 9.48 13.86 17.75
N PHE A 88 8.40 14.60 17.96
CA PHE A 88 8.46 16.00 18.40
C PHE A 88 9.10 16.14 19.77
N VAL A 89 8.70 15.33 20.76
CA VAL A 89 9.27 15.35 22.11
C VAL A 89 10.76 15.01 22.07
N VAL A 90 11.14 13.91 21.41
CA VAL A 90 12.55 13.50 21.30
C VAL A 90 13.37 14.55 20.54
N GLY A 91 12.86 15.05 19.41
CA GLY A 91 13.50 16.10 18.62
C GLY A 91 13.72 17.40 19.41
N LEU A 92 12.73 17.82 20.20
CA LEU A 92 12.83 19.00 21.06
C LEU A 92 13.88 18.82 22.16
N LEU A 93 13.90 17.65 22.81
CA LEU A 93 14.87 17.33 23.86
C LEU A 93 16.30 17.30 23.33
N LEU A 94 16.52 16.64 22.19
CA LEU A 94 17.83 16.57 21.55
C LEU A 94 18.26 17.93 21.00
N GLY A 95 17.34 18.71 20.44
CA GLY A 95 17.62 20.06 19.94
C GLY A 95 18.08 21.04 21.02
N ARG A 96 17.75 20.78 22.30
CA ARG A 96 18.22 21.60 23.42
C ARG A 96 19.60 21.24 23.95
N ASN A 97 20.13 20.05 23.62
CA ASN A 97 21.40 19.59 24.16
C ASN A 97 22.32 19.09 23.03
N ALA A 98 23.31 19.91 22.66
CA ALA A 98 24.25 19.61 21.59
C ALA A 98 25.09 18.34 21.83
N MET A 99 25.38 17.99 23.09
CA MET A 99 26.09 16.74 23.41
C MET A 99 25.19 15.54 23.17
N ALA A 100 23.93 15.58 23.66
CA ALA A 100 22.97 14.50 23.43
C ALA A 100 22.69 14.31 21.93
N ALA A 101 22.50 15.39 21.17
CA ALA A 101 22.30 15.33 19.73
C ALA A 101 23.46 14.58 19.04
N LYS A 102 24.72 14.92 19.35
CA LYS A 102 25.90 14.24 18.79
C LYS A 102 26.01 12.77 19.20
N ILE A 103 25.62 12.42 20.42
CA ILE A 103 25.63 11.03 20.90
C ILE A 103 24.59 10.19 20.13
N PHE A 104 23.38 10.73 19.94
CA PHE A 104 22.27 10.00 19.32
C PHE A 104 22.28 10.05 17.79
N GLU A 105 22.97 11.00 17.18
CA GLU A 105 23.08 11.19 15.72
C GLU A 105 23.32 9.88 14.93
N PRO A 106 24.33 9.05 15.22
CA PRO A 106 24.55 7.82 14.46
C PRO A 106 23.40 6.82 14.57
N TYR A 107 22.73 6.76 15.72
CA TYR A 107 21.58 5.87 15.94
C TYR A 107 20.34 6.36 15.21
N ILE A 108 20.10 7.68 15.21
CA ILE A 108 18.99 8.30 14.46
C ILE A 108 19.17 8.05 12.96
N ILE A 109 20.39 8.24 12.45
CA ILE A 109 20.71 7.95 11.05
C ILE A 109 20.48 6.46 10.75
N ALA A 110 20.99 5.56 11.59
CA ALA A 110 20.81 4.12 11.40
C ALA A 110 19.33 3.69 11.40
N LEU A 111 18.49 4.27 12.26
CA LEU A 111 17.06 3.98 12.28
C LEU A 111 16.36 4.47 11.01
N ASN A 112 16.75 5.64 10.49
CA ASN A 112 16.17 6.20 9.26
C ASN A 112 16.58 5.43 7.99
N THR A 113 17.70 4.73 8.00
CA THR A 113 18.17 3.94 6.85
C THR A 113 17.58 2.54 6.78
N LEU A 114 16.91 2.06 7.84
CA LEU A 114 16.30 0.74 7.85
C LEU A 114 15.14 0.67 6.84
N PRO A 115 15.11 -0.36 5.97
CA PRO A 115 13.98 -0.56 5.09
C PRO A 115 12.77 -0.98 5.93
N ARG A 116 11.70 -0.17 5.90
CA ARG A 116 10.47 -0.44 6.69
C ARG A 116 9.91 -1.84 6.47
N ILE A 117 10.02 -2.39 5.26
CA ILE A 117 9.55 -3.74 4.94
C ILE A 117 10.28 -4.84 5.74
N ALA A 118 11.54 -4.62 6.13
CA ALA A 118 12.30 -5.57 6.95
C ALA A 118 11.86 -5.57 8.43
N LEU A 119 11.14 -4.53 8.87
CA LEU A 119 10.62 -4.44 10.23
C LEU A 119 9.31 -5.22 10.40
N VAL A 120 8.57 -5.49 9.31
CA VAL A 120 7.28 -6.18 9.36
C VAL A 120 7.35 -7.51 10.11
N PRO A 121 8.30 -8.43 9.83
CA PRO A 121 8.39 -9.70 10.55
C PRO A 121 8.72 -9.53 12.04
N LEU A 122 9.60 -8.57 12.37
CA LEU A 122 10.00 -8.31 13.75
C LEU A 122 8.83 -7.73 14.56
N VAL A 123 8.13 -6.74 14.01
CA VAL A 123 6.97 -6.11 14.66
C VAL A 123 5.84 -7.12 14.81
N THR A 124 5.57 -7.94 13.80
CA THR A 124 4.53 -8.97 13.89
C THR A 124 4.90 -10.11 14.85
N MET A 125 6.19 -10.43 15.01
CA MET A 125 6.65 -11.39 16.02
C MET A 125 6.48 -10.86 17.45
N LEU A 126 6.79 -9.58 17.69
CA LEU A 126 6.72 -8.98 19.03
C LEU A 126 5.29 -8.60 19.45
N PHE A 127 4.48 -8.09 18.52
CA PHE A 127 3.17 -7.50 18.81
C PHE A 127 2.00 -8.31 18.21
N GLY A 128 2.29 -9.41 17.52
CA GLY A 128 1.30 -10.27 16.88
C GLY A 128 0.74 -9.74 15.56
N LEU A 129 -0.30 -10.40 15.05
CA LEU A 129 -0.98 -10.05 13.79
C LEU A 129 -2.18 -9.10 14.00
N GLY A 130 -2.32 -8.56 15.21
CA GLY A 130 -3.43 -7.70 15.61
C GLY A 130 -3.37 -6.28 15.04
N TRP A 131 -4.08 -5.37 15.70
CA TRP A 131 -4.08 -3.95 15.34
C TRP A 131 -2.83 -3.24 15.86
N GLU A 132 -2.24 -3.75 16.95
CA GLU A 132 -1.04 -3.26 17.61
C GLU A 132 0.14 -3.21 16.63
N SER A 133 0.40 -4.30 15.90
CA SER A 133 1.48 -4.35 14.93
C SER A 133 1.28 -3.37 13.78
N LYS A 134 0.04 -3.12 13.34
CA LYS A 134 -0.27 -2.14 12.29
C LYS A 134 -0.03 -0.71 12.74
N VAL A 135 -0.40 -0.40 13.99
CA VAL A 135 -0.15 0.93 14.59
C VAL A 135 1.35 1.17 14.76
N ILE A 136 2.10 0.17 15.23
CA ILE A 136 3.55 0.28 15.42
C ILE A 136 4.27 0.41 14.08
N MET A 137 3.84 -0.32 13.06
CA MET A 137 4.35 -0.15 11.69
C MET A 137 4.06 1.24 11.11
N ALA A 138 2.95 1.89 11.50
CA ALA A 138 2.65 3.26 11.09
C ALA A 138 3.41 4.32 11.92
N TRP A 139 3.80 3.98 13.15
CA TRP A 139 4.64 4.81 14.04
C TRP A 139 6.10 4.87 13.58
N LEU A 140 6.64 3.75 13.09
CA LEU A 140 8.01 3.60 12.55
C LEU A 140 8.14 4.19 11.13
#